data_AF-A0A7D9K7B5-F1
#
_entry.id   AF-A0A7D9K7B5-F1
#
_cell.length_a   1.000
_cell.length_b   1.000
_cell.length_c   1.000
_cell.angle_alpha   90.00
_cell.angle_beta   90.00
_cell.angle_gamma   90.00
#
_symmetry.space_group_name_H-M   'P 1'
#
loop_
_entity.id
_entity.type
_entity.pdbx_description
1 polymer ?
#
loop_
_entity_poly.entity_id
_entity_poly.type
_entity_poly.pdbx_seq_one_letter_code
_entity_poly.pdbx_strand_id
1 'polypeptide(L)'
;MTFNVNSSVFFGGLPSNEKANFSERYFDGDLDNLVLNEDRVSLWEPLAVEGVRRYIAKRVSQDTFGFCDTFHGTGFVKQLAGEFYTRTNSSLSFQFRTFFKNALMVFVEGSNKEFIYSVSLNNGRVIFHYNNTRLASDRSDYGNGQWYDVHITRTLKNASLHVTPLGTGSNDYVNQSTRLPVYLPVAQYVYFGGTNETRDRFAGGMKLVSLHSIVQNKLVRRKLNDKNFTVVSSGVAFDECLGQ
;
A
#
# COMPACT_ATOMS: atom_id res chain seq x y z
N MET A 1 15.25 39.80 0.55
CA MET A 1 14.02 39.09 0.95
C MET A 1 14.42 38.20 2.13
N THR A 2 13.84 38.39 3.31
CA THR A 2 14.20 37.68 4.54
C THR A 2 13.12 36.66 4.86
N PHE A 3 13.48 35.36 4.84
CA PHE A 3 12.61 34.29 5.31
C PHE A 3 12.67 34.22 6.83
N ASN A 4 11.53 33.97 7.47
CA ASN A 4 11.40 33.80 8.92
C ASN A 4 10.65 32.49 9.24
N VAL A 5 10.48 32.18 10.53
CA VAL A 5 9.84 30.95 11.00
C VAL A 5 8.39 30.74 10.54
N ASN A 6 7.71 31.79 10.07
CA ASN A 6 6.35 31.72 9.55
C ASN A 6 6.31 31.65 8.02
N SER A 7 7.46 31.61 7.36
CA SER A 7 7.55 31.52 5.90
C SER A 7 7.19 30.10 5.45
N SER A 8 6.32 29.99 4.45
CA SER A 8 5.99 28.72 3.81
C SER A 8 6.79 28.55 2.52
N VAL A 9 7.25 27.32 2.27
CA VAL A 9 7.89 26.94 1.01
C VAL A 9 6.93 26.01 0.27
N PHE A 10 6.64 26.34 -0.99
CA PHE A 10 5.74 25.58 -1.84
C PHE A 10 6.52 24.83 -2.92
N PHE A 11 6.17 23.58 -3.14
CA PHE A 11 6.78 22.71 -4.14
C PHE A 11 5.71 22.20 -5.11
N GLY A 12 5.98 22.23 -6.41
CA GLY A 12 5.08 21.69 -7.43
C GLY A 12 3.93 22.63 -7.84
N GLY A 13 3.74 23.75 -7.15
CA GLY A 13 2.78 24.78 -7.50
C GLY A 13 2.52 25.76 -6.37
N LEU A 14 1.66 26.74 -6.64
CA LEU A 14 1.29 27.78 -5.70
C LEU A 14 -0.24 27.80 -5.49
N PRO A 15 -0.74 27.76 -4.24
CA PRO A 15 -2.17 27.84 -3.92
C PRO A 15 -2.89 29.04 -4.55
N SER A 16 -4.19 28.92 -4.79
CA SER A 16 -4.97 29.99 -5.43
C SER A 16 -5.03 31.30 -4.62
N ASN A 17 -4.92 31.20 -3.29
CA ASN A 17 -4.96 32.34 -2.37
C ASN A 17 -3.62 33.09 -2.25
N GLU A 18 -2.51 32.50 -2.67
CA GLU A 18 -1.20 33.14 -2.65
C GLU A 18 -1.04 34.08 -3.85
N LYS A 19 -0.37 35.23 -3.68
CA LYS A 19 -0.14 36.17 -4.80
C LYS A 19 1.18 35.85 -5.50
N ALA A 20 1.15 35.76 -6.83
CA ALA A 20 2.33 35.59 -7.68
C ALA A 20 2.31 36.60 -8.81
N ASN A 21 3.49 37.14 -9.14
CA ASN A 21 3.69 38.07 -10.26
C ASN A 21 4.13 37.34 -11.54
N PHE A 22 3.70 36.08 -11.70
CA PHE A 22 4.01 35.20 -12.83
C PHE A 22 2.78 34.34 -13.17
N SER A 23 2.69 33.92 -14.44
CA SER A 23 1.59 33.13 -14.99
C SER A 23 1.68 31.64 -14.64
N GLU A 24 2.90 31.12 -14.48
CA GLU A 24 3.18 29.70 -14.27
C GLU A 24 2.96 29.33 -12.79
N ARG A 25 1.72 28.95 -12.45
CA ARG A 25 1.37 28.62 -11.05
C ARG A 25 1.58 27.15 -10.67
N TYR A 26 1.73 26.27 -11.65
CA TYR A 26 1.79 24.82 -11.45
C TYR A 26 2.96 24.23 -12.20
N PHE A 27 3.56 23.20 -11.61
CA PHE A 27 4.62 22.42 -12.22
C PHE A 27 4.05 21.09 -12.69
N ASP A 28 4.32 20.75 -13.96
CA ASP A 28 4.07 19.42 -14.50
C ASP A 28 5.42 18.71 -14.69
N GLY A 29 5.72 17.81 -13.76
CA GLY A 29 6.97 17.06 -13.73
C GLY A 29 7.22 16.37 -12.39
N ASP A 30 8.39 15.77 -12.27
CA ASP A 30 8.77 14.98 -11.09
C ASP A 30 9.60 15.81 -10.11
N LEU A 31 9.24 15.73 -8.83
CA LEU A 31 10.03 16.28 -7.74
C LEU A 31 10.60 15.13 -6.92
N ASP A 32 11.90 15.18 -6.68
CA ASP A 32 12.64 14.18 -5.94
C ASP A 32 13.89 14.79 -5.30
N ASN A 33 14.44 14.12 -4.28
CA ASN A 33 15.68 14.50 -3.59
C ASN A 33 15.70 15.97 -3.11
N LEU A 34 14.59 16.41 -2.53
CA LEU A 34 14.45 17.77 -2.02
C LEU A 34 15.38 18.01 -0.82
N VAL A 35 16.21 19.05 -0.92
CA VAL A 35 17.07 19.53 0.16
C VAL A 35 16.78 21.02 0.38
N LEU A 36 16.48 21.40 1.62
CA LEU A 36 16.24 22.77 2.03
C LEU A 36 17.18 23.10 3.20
N ASN A 37 18.05 24.10 3.03
CA ASN A 37 19.06 24.46 4.03
C ASN A 37 19.91 23.27 4.50
N GLU A 38 20.38 22.45 3.55
CA GLU A 38 21.16 21.23 3.80
C GLU A 38 20.38 20.06 4.43
N ASP A 39 19.16 20.30 4.91
CA ASP A 39 18.28 19.26 5.42
C ASP A 39 17.49 18.60 4.28
N ARG A 40 17.49 17.26 4.26
CA ARG A 40 16.61 16.50 3.36
C ARG A 40 15.16 16.65 3.81
N VAL A 41 14.32 17.17 2.92
CA VAL A 41 12.89 17.37 3.20
C VAL A 41 12.08 16.27 2.53
N SER A 42 11.24 15.59 3.31
CA SER A 42 10.32 14.58 2.78
C SER A 42 9.16 15.26 2.05
N LEU A 43 9.07 15.05 0.73
CA LEU A 43 7.90 15.45 -0.09
C LEU A 43 6.60 14.72 0.33
N TRP A 44 6.71 13.66 1.13
CA TRP A 44 5.58 12.84 1.58
C TRP A 44 5.00 13.28 2.93
N GLU A 45 5.71 14.14 3.66
CA GLU A 45 5.28 14.71 4.95
C GLU A 45 5.16 16.25 4.90
N PRO A 46 4.44 16.83 3.93
CA PRO A 46 4.26 18.28 3.86
C PRO A 46 3.28 18.77 4.94
N LEU A 47 3.38 20.05 5.30
CA LEU A 47 2.42 20.71 6.20
C LEU A 47 0.99 20.75 5.62
N ALA A 48 0.88 20.91 4.29
CA ALA A 48 -0.38 20.91 3.56
C ALA A 48 -0.16 20.44 2.10
N VAL A 49 -1.22 19.93 1.47
CA VAL A 49 -1.22 19.52 0.06
C VAL A 49 -2.48 20.05 -0.60
N GLU A 50 -2.32 20.72 -1.74
CA GLU A 50 -3.40 21.08 -2.66
C GLU A 50 -3.16 20.34 -4.00
N GLY A 51 -4.21 19.72 -4.54
CA GLY A 51 -4.12 18.95 -5.80
C GLY A 51 -3.85 17.45 -5.62
N VAL A 52 -3.51 16.77 -6.72
CA VAL A 52 -3.31 15.32 -6.77
C VAL A 52 -1.83 14.99 -6.74
N ARG A 53 -1.38 14.30 -5.70
CA ARG A 53 -0.03 13.72 -5.66
C ARG A 53 0.00 12.42 -6.47
N ARG A 54 1.02 12.27 -7.30
CA ARG A 54 1.31 11.02 -8.01
C ARG A 54 2.68 10.54 -7.59
N TYR A 55 2.81 9.24 -7.41
CA TYR A 55 4.11 8.62 -7.27
C TYR A 55 4.66 8.32 -8.65
N ILE A 56 5.78 8.96 -8.96
CA ILE A 56 6.59 8.68 -10.15
C ILE A 56 7.97 8.37 -9.60
N ALA A 57 8.60 7.33 -10.14
CA ALA A 57 9.94 6.96 -9.76
C ALA A 57 10.77 6.88 -11.04
N LYS A 58 12.00 7.40 -10.97
CA LYS A 58 12.85 7.57 -12.15
C LYS A 58 13.16 6.20 -12.74
N ARG A 59 13.18 6.13 -14.08
CA ARG A 59 13.81 5.00 -14.79
C ARG A 59 15.31 5.09 -14.61
N VAL A 60 15.83 4.58 -13.50
CA VAL A 60 17.26 4.25 -13.36
C VAL A 60 17.38 2.73 -13.41
N SER A 61 18.34 2.27 -14.22
CA SER A 61 18.70 0.89 -14.54
C SER A 61 18.10 -0.17 -13.61
N GLN A 62 17.16 -0.94 -14.18
CA GLN A 62 16.79 -2.30 -13.83
C GLN A 62 17.45 -2.79 -12.53
N ASP A 63 16.76 -2.58 -11.40
CA ASP A 63 17.13 -3.19 -10.12
C ASP A 63 17.33 -4.69 -10.40
N THR A 64 18.57 -5.16 -10.32
CA THR A 64 19.01 -6.45 -10.88
C THR A 64 18.41 -7.65 -10.13
N PHE A 65 17.55 -7.41 -9.12
CA PHE A 65 17.03 -8.43 -8.22
C PHE A 65 15.52 -8.36 -7.90
N GLY A 66 14.68 -7.96 -8.86
CA GLY A 66 13.32 -8.53 -8.91
C GLY A 66 12.24 -7.68 -9.58
N PHE A 67 11.38 -8.35 -10.34
CA PHE A 67 10.14 -7.79 -10.87
C PHE A 67 9.17 -7.43 -9.73
N CYS A 68 8.62 -6.22 -9.75
CA CYS A 68 7.51 -5.79 -8.89
C CYS A 68 6.53 -4.95 -9.69
N ASP A 69 5.33 -4.84 -9.16
CA ASP A 69 4.27 -4.00 -9.71
C ASP A 69 4.29 -2.67 -8.95
N THR A 70 4.28 -1.55 -9.69
CA THR A 70 4.29 -0.21 -9.11
C THR A 70 2.90 0.40 -9.16
N PHE A 71 2.39 0.78 -7.99
CA PHE A 71 1.15 1.54 -7.84
C PHE A 71 1.47 3.03 -7.76
N HIS A 72 0.73 3.85 -8.52
CA HIS A 72 0.98 5.29 -8.61
C HIS A 72 0.19 6.14 -7.59
N GLY A 73 -0.59 5.51 -6.70
CA GLY A 73 -1.51 6.21 -5.78
C GLY A 73 -2.83 6.65 -6.42
N THR A 74 -3.09 6.25 -7.67
CA THR A 74 -4.27 6.69 -8.42
C THR A 74 -5.20 5.54 -8.81
N GLY A 75 -4.88 4.29 -8.46
CA GLY A 75 -5.71 3.17 -8.86
C GLY A 75 -5.52 1.93 -8.02
N PHE A 76 -5.70 0.77 -8.64
CA PHE A 76 -5.79 -0.52 -7.97
C PHE A 76 -5.72 -1.66 -8.99
N VAL A 77 -5.60 -2.88 -8.50
CA VAL A 77 -5.83 -4.13 -9.25
C VAL A 77 -6.97 -4.88 -8.59
N LYS A 78 -8.01 -5.24 -9.34
CA LYS A 78 -9.11 -6.11 -8.89
C LYS A 78 -8.94 -7.49 -9.51
N GLN A 79 -8.89 -8.51 -8.67
CA GLN A 79 -8.82 -9.91 -9.08
C GLN A 79 -9.98 -10.72 -8.54
N LEU A 80 -10.37 -11.77 -9.25
CA LEU A 80 -11.20 -12.86 -8.73
C LEU A 80 -10.48 -13.52 -7.55
N ALA A 81 -11.23 -13.92 -6.51
CA ALA A 81 -10.66 -14.69 -5.40
C ALA A 81 -10.23 -16.10 -5.84
N GLY A 82 -11.01 -16.76 -6.69
CA GLY A 82 -10.73 -18.11 -7.18
C GLY A 82 -10.64 -19.12 -6.03
N GLU A 83 -9.51 -19.82 -5.91
CA GLU A 83 -9.26 -20.81 -4.85
C GLU A 83 -8.97 -20.19 -3.48
N PHE A 84 -8.92 -18.87 -3.38
CA PHE A 84 -8.70 -18.16 -2.13
C PHE A 84 -9.99 -18.14 -1.28
N TYR A 85 -10.09 -19.09 -0.36
CA TYR A 85 -11.28 -19.31 0.46
C TYR A 85 -11.16 -18.65 1.83
N THR A 86 -12.03 -17.70 2.16
CA THR A 86 -11.91 -16.87 3.37
C THR A 86 -12.74 -17.32 4.56
N ARG A 87 -13.71 -18.24 4.38
CA ARG A 87 -14.73 -18.50 5.40
C ARG A 87 -14.20 -19.07 6.70
N THR A 88 -13.25 -20.01 6.64
CA THR A 88 -12.72 -20.72 7.81
C THR A 88 -11.27 -20.39 8.11
N ASN A 89 -10.38 -20.63 7.14
CA ASN A 89 -8.96 -20.35 7.23
C ASN A 89 -8.51 -19.58 6.00
N SER A 90 -7.66 -18.57 6.19
CA SER A 90 -7.08 -17.81 5.09
C SER A 90 -5.66 -17.40 5.44
N SER A 91 -4.77 -17.45 4.47
CA SER A 91 -3.42 -16.88 4.58
C SER A 91 -3.12 -16.08 3.32
N LEU A 92 -2.48 -14.94 3.53
CA LEU A 92 -2.09 -13.97 2.51
C LEU A 92 -0.68 -13.50 2.86
N SER A 93 0.20 -13.47 1.87
CA SER A 93 1.51 -12.84 2.00
C SER A 93 1.78 -11.96 0.80
N PHE A 94 2.47 -10.85 1.01
CA PHE A 94 2.95 -9.97 -0.04
C PHE A 94 4.12 -9.13 0.48
N GLN A 95 4.92 -8.63 -0.43
CA GLN A 95 5.98 -7.68 -0.13
C GLN A 95 5.61 -6.30 -0.64
N PHE A 96 5.90 -5.28 0.14
CA PHE A 96 5.66 -3.90 -0.23
C PHE A 96 6.81 -2.98 0.17
N ARG A 97 6.92 -1.85 -0.53
CA ARG A 97 7.68 -0.67 -0.10
C ARG A 97 6.89 0.59 -0.43
N THR A 98 6.91 1.58 0.46
CA THR A 98 6.26 2.88 0.24
C THR A 98 6.82 3.94 1.18
N PHE A 99 6.63 5.21 0.83
CA PHE A 99 6.80 6.34 1.75
C PHE A 99 5.49 6.85 2.36
N PHE A 100 4.34 6.29 1.96
CA PHE A 100 3.05 6.69 2.46
C PHE A 100 2.80 6.08 3.83
N LYS A 101 2.39 6.91 4.79
CA LYS A 101 2.00 6.45 6.14
C LYS A 101 0.55 5.97 6.22
N ASN A 102 -0.27 6.28 5.22
CA ASN A 102 -1.67 5.88 5.13
C ASN A 102 -1.96 5.36 3.72
N ALA A 103 -2.42 4.12 3.60
CA ALA A 103 -2.74 3.50 2.32
C ALA A 103 -3.49 2.16 2.51
N LEU A 104 -4.51 1.90 1.69
CA LEU A 104 -5.10 0.57 1.55
C LEU A 104 -4.22 -0.29 0.63
N MET A 105 -3.63 -1.36 1.17
CA MET A 105 -2.77 -2.27 0.41
C MET A 105 -3.55 -3.46 -0.15
N VAL A 106 -4.42 -4.05 0.66
CA VAL A 106 -5.26 -5.19 0.26
C VAL A 106 -6.68 -5.01 0.79
N PHE A 107 -7.67 -5.33 -0.02
CA PHE A 107 -9.08 -5.38 0.38
C PHE A 107 -9.74 -6.63 -0.19
N VAL A 108 -10.47 -7.36 0.64
CA VAL A 108 -11.17 -8.58 0.24
C VAL A 108 -12.66 -8.35 0.34
N GLU A 109 -13.36 -8.67 -0.75
CA GLU A 109 -14.77 -8.39 -0.95
C GLU A 109 -15.52 -9.71 -1.22
N GLY A 110 -16.63 -9.91 -0.53
CA GLY A 110 -17.56 -11.01 -0.75
C GLY A 110 -18.59 -10.70 -1.82
N SER A 111 -19.62 -11.54 -1.92
CA SER A 111 -20.79 -11.26 -2.76
C SER A 111 -21.47 -9.95 -2.33
N ASN A 112 -22.02 -9.21 -3.29
CA ASN A 112 -22.75 -7.95 -3.04
C ASN A 112 -21.93 -6.87 -2.34
N LYS A 113 -20.62 -6.80 -2.60
CA LYS A 113 -19.68 -5.82 -2.00
C LYS A 113 -19.51 -5.94 -0.48
N GLU A 114 -19.77 -7.12 0.10
CA GLU A 114 -19.59 -7.33 1.53
C GLU A 114 -18.10 -7.23 1.92
N PHE A 115 -17.79 -6.44 2.94
CA PHE A 115 -16.43 -6.36 3.49
C PHE A 115 -16.05 -7.67 4.20
N ILE A 116 -14.92 -8.27 3.82
CA ILE A 116 -14.39 -9.47 4.47
C ILE A 116 -13.22 -9.09 5.38
N TYR A 117 -12.15 -8.55 4.80
CA TYR A 117 -11.02 -7.99 5.55
C TYR A 117 -10.16 -7.07 4.69
N SER A 118 -9.30 -6.29 5.33
CA SER A 118 -8.33 -5.41 4.70
C SER A 118 -6.94 -5.46 5.35
N VAL A 119 -5.93 -5.10 4.57
CA VAL A 119 -4.58 -4.80 5.04
C VAL A 119 -4.22 -3.38 4.60
N SER A 120 -3.81 -2.54 5.55
CA SER A 120 -3.58 -1.12 5.28
C SER A 120 -2.41 -0.58 6.10
N LEU A 121 -1.82 0.51 5.64
CA LEU A 121 -1.02 1.40 6.47
C LEU A 121 -1.92 2.43 7.13
N ASN A 122 -1.72 2.65 8.42
CA ASN A 122 -2.37 3.72 9.17
C ASN A 122 -1.34 4.34 10.13
N ASN A 123 -1.01 5.61 9.92
CA ASN A 123 0.06 6.32 10.62
C ASN A 123 1.37 5.52 10.65
N GLY A 124 1.71 4.90 9.53
CA GLY A 124 2.92 4.10 9.32
C GLY A 124 2.90 2.71 9.98
N ARG A 125 1.82 2.32 10.67
CA ARG A 125 1.59 0.96 11.18
C ARG A 125 0.92 0.09 10.13
N VAL A 126 1.30 -1.17 10.03
CA VAL A 126 0.57 -2.18 9.25
C VAL A 126 -0.61 -2.67 10.08
N ILE A 127 -1.80 -2.58 9.50
CA ILE A 127 -3.05 -2.95 10.13
C ILE A 127 -3.67 -4.10 9.34
N PHE A 128 -3.99 -5.20 10.02
CA PHE A 128 -4.89 -6.23 9.53
C PHE A 128 -6.24 -6.10 10.21
N HIS A 129 -7.32 -5.95 9.44
CA HIS A 129 -8.67 -5.74 9.96
C HIS A 129 -9.65 -6.70 9.31
N TYR A 130 -10.36 -7.50 10.10
CA TYR A 130 -11.40 -8.42 9.64
C TYR A 130 -12.56 -8.43 10.62
N ASN A 131 -13.81 -8.44 10.12
CA ASN A 131 -15.01 -8.35 10.97
C ASN A 131 -14.89 -7.16 11.97
N ASN A 132 -14.88 -7.42 13.28
CA ASN A 132 -14.68 -6.43 14.35
C ASN A 132 -13.29 -6.55 15.03
N THR A 133 -12.34 -7.23 14.38
CA THR A 133 -11.02 -7.55 14.94
C THR A 133 -9.92 -6.85 14.15
N ARG A 134 -9.03 -6.16 14.87
CA ARG A 134 -7.96 -5.36 14.28
C ARG A 134 -6.64 -5.68 14.97
N LEU A 135 -5.67 -6.16 14.20
CA LEU A 135 -4.29 -6.34 14.62
C LEU A 135 -3.48 -5.18 14.04
N ALA A 136 -2.72 -4.49 14.87
CA ALA A 136 -1.83 -3.42 14.48
C ALA A 136 -0.41 -3.83 14.83
N SER A 137 0.52 -3.63 13.91
CA SER A 137 1.95 -3.78 14.17
C SER A 137 2.41 -2.90 15.34
N ASP A 138 3.37 -3.37 16.14
CA ASP A 138 3.96 -2.62 17.26
C ASP A 138 4.79 -1.43 16.78
N ARG A 139 5.43 -1.56 15.62
CA ARG A 139 6.14 -0.47 14.94
C ARG A 139 5.22 0.36 14.05
N SER A 140 5.64 1.59 13.77
CA SER A 140 4.89 2.57 12.97
C SER A 140 5.72 3.27 11.90
N ASP A 141 6.84 2.68 11.49
CA ASP A 141 7.81 3.26 10.55
C ASP A 141 7.85 2.51 9.21
N TYR A 142 6.81 1.74 8.87
CA TYR A 142 6.75 0.93 7.64
C TYR A 142 6.55 1.74 6.34
N GLY A 143 6.38 3.05 6.46
CA GLY A 143 6.34 4.00 5.33
C GLY A 143 7.68 4.68 5.09
N ASN A 144 8.80 3.95 5.20
CA ASN A 144 10.17 4.50 5.10
C ASN A 144 10.88 4.13 3.78
N GLY A 145 10.18 3.53 2.82
CA GLY A 145 10.74 3.13 1.52
C GLY A 145 11.49 1.80 1.51
N GLN A 146 11.72 1.15 2.66
CA GLN A 146 12.30 -0.19 2.72
C GLN A 146 11.29 -1.26 2.28
N TRP A 147 11.81 -2.40 1.81
CA TRP A 147 10.98 -3.57 1.51
C TRP A 147 10.63 -4.34 2.78
N TYR A 148 9.34 -4.65 2.93
CA TYR A 148 8.81 -5.49 3.99
C TYR A 148 8.01 -6.64 3.41
N ASP A 149 8.16 -7.83 4.01
CA ASP A 149 7.25 -8.96 3.83
C ASP A 149 6.15 -8.88 4.88
N VAL A 150 4.90 -8.90 4.43
CA VAL A 150 3.72 -9.03 5.27
C VAL A 150 3.20 -10.44 5.10
N HIS A 151 3.01 -11.13 6.21
CA HIS A 151 2.34 -12.43 6.24
C HIS A 151 1.20 -12.40 7.24
N ILE A 152 0.00 -12.72 6.79
CA ILE A 152 -1.20 -12.81 7.61
C ILE A 152 -1.70 -14.24 7.59
N THR A 153 -2.06 -14.74 8.77
CA THR A 153 -2.81 -15.98 8.91
C THR A 153 -4.07 -15.72 9.70
N ARG A 154 -5.16 -16.37 9.30
CA ARG A 154 -6.43 -16.34 10.01
C ARG A 154 -7.03 -17.73 10.02
N THR A 155 -7.53 -18.13 11.17
CA THR A 155 -8.35 -19.32 11.40
C THR A 155 -9.68 -18.87 12.01
N LEU A 156 -10.55 -19.81 12.35
CA LEU A 156 -11.81 -19.51 13.02
C LEU A 156 -11.64 -18.74 14.33
N LYS A 157 -10.54 -18.96 15.07
CA LYS A 157 -10.34 -18.31 16.37
C LYS A 157 -9.13 -17.40 16.42
N ASN A 158 -8.06 -17.73 15.70
CA ASN A 158 -6.78 -17.04 15.81
C ASN A 158 -6.49 -16.25 14.53
N ALA A 159 -5.86 -15.10 14.69
CA ALA A 159 -5.24 -14.34 13.62
C ALA A 159 -3.82 -13.94 14.00
N SER A 160 -2.94 -13.85 13.02
CA SER A 160 -1.61 -13.28 13.18
C SER A 160 -1.25 -12.33 12.03
N LEU A 161 -0.44 -11.35 12.36
CA LEU A 161 0.21 -10.40 11.46
C LEU A 161 1.71 -10.48 11.73
N HIS A 162 2.49 -10.81 10.70
CA HIS A 162 3.94 -10.74 10.72
C HIS A 162 4.38 -9.67 9.73
N VAL A 163 5.30 -8.80 10.15
CA VAL A 163 5.96 -7.84 9.26
C VAL A 163 7.47 -7.99 9.40
N THR A 164 8.13 -8.36 8.32
CA THR A 164 9.55 -8.72 8.31
C THR A 164 10.31 -7.80 7.34
N PRO A 165 11.32 -7.03 7.79
CA PRO A 165 12.17 -6.27 6.88
C PRO A 165 12.98 -7.22 6.00
N LEU A 166 13.11 -6.89 4.70
CA LEU A 166 14.00 -7.63 3.79
C LEU A 166 15.47 -7.15 3.85
N GLY A 167 15.74 -6.10 4.62
CA GLY A 167 17.08 -5.58 4.89
C GLY A 167 17.40 -5.66 6.38
N THR A 168 17.88 -4.55 6.93
CA THR A 168 18.16 -4.43 8.37
C THR A 168 16.89 -4.04 9.13
N GLY A 169 16.72 -4.58 10.34
CA GLY A 169 15.64 -4.23 11.24
C GLY A 169 15.08 -5.43 12.00
N SER A 170 14.13 -5.16 12.89
CA SER A 170 13.46 -6.17 13.71
C SER A 170 12.11 -6.57 13.11
N ASN A 171 11.80 -7.85 13.23
CA ASN A 171 10.49 -8.39 12.87
C ASN A 171 9.43 -7.93 13.87
N ASP A 172 8.21 -7.82 13.40
CA ASP A 172 7.03 -7.50 14.19
C ASP A 172 6.03 -8.64 14.06
N TYR A 173 5.50 -9.08 15.19
CA TYR A 173 4.59 -10.21 15.27
C TYR A 173 3.50 -9.90 16.28
N VAL A 174 2.28 -9.81 15.76
CA VAL A 174 1.09 -9.57 16.56
C VAL A 174 0.11 -10.69 16.29
N ASN A 175 -0.47 -11.25 17.34
CA ASN A 175 -1.51 -12.25 17.23
C ASN A 175 -2.71 -11.87 18.11
N GLN A 176 -3.86 -12.43 17.77
CA GLN A 176 -5.07 -12.25 18.55
C GLN A 176 -5.96 -13.48 18.43
N SER A 177 -6.62 -13.81 19.53
CA SER A 177 -7.63 -14.86 19.58
C SER A 177 -9.01 -14.27 19.90
N THR A 178 -10.03 -14.77 19.23
CA THR A 178 -11.43 -14.45 19.49
C THR A 178 -12.05 -15.49 20.42
N ARG A 179 -13.04 -15.08 21.21
CA ARG A 179 -13.71 -15.97 22.18
C ARG A 179 -14.50 -17.09 21.47
N LEU A 180 -15.20 -16.76 20.39
CA LEU A 180 -16.03 -17.66 19.61
C LEU A 180 -15.48 -17.79 18.18
N PRO A 181 -15.71 -18.93 17.49
CA PRO A 181 -15.40 -19.07 16.08
C PRO A 181 -16.01 -17.96 15.22
N VAL A 182 -15.20 -17.31 14.39
CA VAL A 182 -15.62 -16.27 13.42
C VAL A 182 -15.56 -16.84 12.00
N TYR A 183 -16.73 -17.06 11.43
CA TYR A 183 -16.91 -17.41 10.02
C TYR A 183 -17.02 -16.14 9.19
N LEU A 184 -16.14 -15.98 8.20
CA LEU A 184 -16.23 -14.87 7.26
C LEU A 184 -17.06 -15.27 6.01
N PRO A 185 -17.56 -14.29 5.25
CA PRO A 185 -18.09 -14.56 3.91
C PRO A 185 -17.03 -15.18 3.00
N VAL A 186 -17.47 -15.81 1.91
CA VAL A 186 -16.57 -16.33 0.87
C VAL A 186 -16.18 -15.17 -0.04
N ALA A 187 -14.87 -14.97 -0.22
CA ALA A 187 -14.34 -13.94 -1.09
C ALA A 187 -14.79 -14.15 -2.54
N GLN A 188 -15.27 -13.09 -3.16
CA GLN A 188 -15.52 -12.99 -4.59
C GLN A 188 -14.35 -12.28 -5.29
N TYR A 189 -13.84 -11.22 -4.66
CA TYR A 189 -12.76 -10.41 -5.21
C TYR A 189 -11.68 -10.08 -4.17
N VAL A 190 -10.45 -9.92 -4.66
CA VAL A 190 -9.32 -9.38 -3.92
C VAL A 190 -8.82 -8.17 -4.68
N TYR A 191 -8.70 -7.05 -3.98
CA TYR A 191 -8.18 -5.80 -4.49
C TYR A 191 -6.80 -5.54 -3.90
N PHE A 192 -5.90 -5.01 -4.73
CA PHE A 192 -4.58 -4.58 -4.35
C PHE A 192 -4.43 -3.08 -4.63
N GLY A 193 -3.81 -2.39 -3.68
CA GLY A 193 -3.46 -0.98 -3.74
C GLY A 193 -4.61 0.04 -3.66
N GLY A 194 -5.86 -0.41 -3.58
CA GLY A 194 -7.01 0.47 -3.40
C GLY A 194 -8.30 -0.11 -3.93
N THR A 195 -9.36 0.69 -3.92
CA THR A 195 -10.62 0.44 -4.62
C THR A 195 -11.10 1.73 -5.28
N ASN A 196 -12.16 1.67 -6.08
CA ASN A 196 -12.81 2.88 -6.61
C ASN A 196 -13.27 3.84 -5.50
N GLU A 197 -13.66 3.31 -4.34
CA GLU A 197 -14.25 4.06 -3.23
C GLU A 197 -13.21 4.52 -2.19
N THR A 198 -11.98 3.98 -2.27
CA THR A 198 -10.93 4.28 -1.29
C THR A 198 -10.27 5.63 -1.57
N ARG A 199 -10.15 6.46 -0.53
CA ARG A 199 -9.40 7.73 -0.56
C ARG A 199 -7.88 7.50 -0.52
N ASP A 200 -7.40 6.75 0.47
CA ASP A 200 -5.97 6.48 0.66
C ASP A 200 -5.52 5.30 -0.21
N ARG A 201 -5.31 5.56 -1.50
CA ARG A 201 -4.78 4.56 -2.43
C ARG A 201 -3.28 4.37 -2.23
N PHE A 202 -2.81 3.13 -2.34
CA PHE A 202 -1.41 2.79 -2.21
C PHE A 202 -0.59 3.35 -3.37
N ALA A 203 0.56 3.90 -3.01
CA ALA A 203 1.59 4.32 -3.94
C ALA A 203 2.92 3.70 -3.50
N GLY A 204 3.57 2.96 -4.39
CA GLY A 204 4.78 2.21 -4.06
C GLY A 204 4.90 0.90 -4.82
N GLY A 205 5.89 0.09 -4.45
CA GLY A 205 6.14 -1.20 -5.07
C GLY A 205 5.44 -2.33 -4.31
N MET A 206 4.89 -3.30 -5.03
CA MET A 206 4.35 -4.54 -4.47
C MET A 206 4.83 -5.75 -5.27
N LYS A 207 5.27 -6.82 -4.58
CA LYS A 207 5.67 -8.09 -5.20
C LYS A 207 5.36 -9.25 -4.28
N LEU A 208 5.64 -10.47 -4.74
CA LEU A 208 5.52 -11.72 -3.97
C LEU A 208 4.14 -12.02 -3.33
N VAL A 209 3.08 -11.30 -3.73
CA VAL A 209 1.66 -11.62 -3.50
C VAL A 209 1.35 -13.11 -3.66
N SER A 210 0.89 -13.73 -2.58
CA SER A 210 0.53 -15.14 -2.51
C SER A 210 -0.72 -15.30 -1.67
N LEU A 211 -1.64 -16.13 -2.15
CA LEU A 211 -2.93 -16.41 -1.50
C LEU A 211 -3.00 -17.90 -1.19
N HIS A 212 -3.53 -18.28 -0.04
CA HIS A 212 -3.73 -19.70 0.28
C HIS A 212 -4.81 -20.30 -0.62
N SER A 213 -4.44 -21.35 -1.36
CA SER A 213 -5.37 -22.12 -2.16
C SER A 213 -5.97 -23.24 -1.31
N ILE A 214 -7.30 -23.30 -1.25
CA ILE A 214 -8.00 -24.42 -0.58
C ILE A 214 -7.83 -25.75 -1.35
N VAL A 215 -7.60 -25.68 -2.67
CA VAL A 215 -7.44 -26.85 -3.52
C VAL A 215 -6.04 -27.45 -3.35
N GLN A 216 -5.00 -26.60 -3.34
CA GLN A 216 -3.61 -27.03 -3.22
C GLN A 216 -3.12 -27.09 -1.76
N ASN A 217 -3.93 -26.58 -0.83
CA ASN A 217 -3.64 -26.46 0.60
C ASN A 217 -2.29 -25.80 0.92
N LYS A 218 -1.91 -24.77 0.16
CA LYS A 218 -0.66 -24.01 0.34
C LYS A 218 -0.81 -22.57 -0.15
N LEU A 219 0.12 -21.70 0.24
CA LEU A 219 0.27 -20.38 -0.39
C LEU A 219 0.69 -20.57 -1.85
N VAL A 220 -0.06 -19.96 -2.76
CA VAL A 220 0.18 -19.99 -4.19
C VAL A 220 0.44 -18.56 -4.67
N ARG A 221 1.51 -18.39 -5.45
CA ARG A 221 1.88 -17.10 -6.02
C ARG A 221 0.76 -16.59 -6.93
N ARG A 222 0.39 -15.32 -6.75
CA ARG A 222 -0.59 -14.61 -7.56
C ARG A 222 0.08 -13.43 -8.27
N LYS A 223 0.19 -13.49 -9.60
CA LYS A 223 0.62 -12.33 -10.39
C LYS A 223 -0.51 -11.31 -10.44
N LEU A 224 -0.20 -10.02 -10.28
CA LEU A 224 -1.24 -8.98 -10.29
C LEU A 224 -1.80 -8.69 -11.69
N ASN A 225 -1.06 -9.05 -12.75
CA ASN A 225 -1.50 -8.98 -14.14
C ASN A 225 -1.95 -10.33 -14.72
N ASP A 226 -2.27 -11.31 -13.87
CA ASP A 226 -2.73 -12.63 -14.35
C ASP A 226 -4.05 -12.50 -15.11
N LYS A 227 -4.08 -12.83 -16.40
CA LYS A 227 -5.26 -12.70 -17.26
C LYS A 227 -6.44 -13.57 -16.84
N ASN A 228 -6.19 -14.65 -16.09
CA ASN A 228 -7.26 -15.55 -15.63
C ASN A 228 -7.95 -15.02 -14.37
N PHE A 229 -7.29 -14.14 -13.60
CA PHE A 229 -7.83 -13.64 -12.35
C PHE A 229 -8.11 -12.13 -12.37
N THR A 230 -7.32 -11.35 -13.12
CA THR A 230 -7.40 -9.90 -13.15
C THR A 230 -8.61 -9.45 -13.96
N VAL A 231 -9.55 -8.82 -13.26
CA VAL A 231 -10.81 -8.33 -13.84
C VAL A 231 -10.60 -6.93 -14.40
N VAL A 232 -9.94 -6.07 -13.64
CA VAL A 232 -9.64 -4.68 -14.04
C VAL A 232 -8.47 -4.16 -13.22
N SER A 233 -7.66 -3.30 -13.83
CA SER A 233 -6.64 -2.52 -13.16
C SER A 233 -6.59 -1.10 -13.71
N SER A 234 -6.08 -0.17 -12.91
CA SER A 234 -5.81 1.21 -13.30
C SER A 234 -4.72 1.79 -12.42
N GLY A 235 -3.90 2.71 -12.93
CA GLY A 235 -2.87 3.40 -12.13
C GLY A 235 -1.79 2.47 -11.58
N VAL A 236 -1.47 1.38 -12.30
CA VAL A 236 -0.44 0.40 -11.96
C VAL A 236 0.41 0.08 -13.18
N ALA A 237 1.74 0.08 -13.00
CA ALA A 237 2.70 -0.45 -13.96
C ALA A 237 3.13 -1.85 -13.50
N PHE A 238 2.96 -2.85 -14.36
CA PHE A 238 3.25 -4.25 -14.01
C PHE A 238 4.66 -4.65 -14.40
N ASP A 239 5.30 -5.49 -13.58
CA ASP A 239 6.67 -5.97 -13.79
C ASP A 239 7.72 -4.85 -13.96
N GLU A 240 7.36 -3.63 -13.57
CA GLU A 240 8.16 -2.42 -13.61
C GLU A 240 8.37 -1.92 -12.19
N CYS A 241 9.44 -2.40 -11.54
CA CYS A 241 9.92 -1.74 -10.33
C CYS A 241 10.50 -0.39 -10.72
N LEU A 242 9.81 0.68 -10.36
CA LEU A 242 10.40 1.99 -10.47
C LEU A 242 11.50 2.11 -9.40
N GLY A 243 12.72 2.45 -9.85
CA GLY A 243 13.84 2.80 -8.98
C GLY A 243 13.59 4.15 -8.31
N GLN A 244 13.99 4.29 -7.05
CA GLN A 244 13.98 5.61 -6.41
C GLN A 244 15.14 6.43 -6.96
#